data_AF-A0A947TFW3-F1
#
_entry.id   AF-A0A947TFW3-F1
#
_cell.length_a   1.000
_cell.length_b   1.000
_cell.length_c   1.000
_cell.angle_alpha   90.00
_cell.angle_beta   90.00
_cell.angle_gamma   90.00
#
_symmetry.space_group_name_H-M   'P 1'
#
loop_
_entity.id
_entity.type
_entity.pdbx_description
1 polymer ?
#
loop_
_entity_poly.entity_id
_entity_poly.type
_entity_poly.pdbx_seq_one_letter_code
_entity_poly.pdbx_strand_id
1 'polypeptide(L)' 'MAKKSKTILEYPVIFNKAKEGGYNVSFPDFPGCVTFGKTFEESEKKAKEVLELWIEELKANNE' A
#
# COMPACT_ATOMS: atom_id res chain seq x y z
N MET A 1 -6.20 26.34 -18.26
CA MET A 1 -6.50 25.79 -16.92
C MET A 1 -6.56 24.27 -17.05
N ALA A 2 -5.46 23.56 -16.77
CA ALA A 2 -5.41 22.11 -16.95
C ALA A 2 -6.15 21.42 -15.78
N LYS A 3 -7.24 20.70 -16.09
CA LYS A 3 -7.93 19.83 -15.12
C LYS A 3 -6.95 18.77 -14.67
N LYS A 4 -6.48 18.81 -13.41
CA LYS A 4 -5.84 17.65 -12.77
C LYS A 4 -6.92 16.57 -12.61
N SER A 5 -7.00 15.67 -13.58
CA SER A 5 -7.79 14.44 -13.48
C SER A 5 -7.22 13.60 -12.34
N LYS A 6 -7.97 13.49 -11.24
CA LYS A 6 -7.59 12.65 -10.11
C LYS A 6 -7.82 11.19 -10.51
N THR A 7 -6.75 10.47 -10.83
CA THR A 7 -6.84 9.02 -11.07
C THR A 7 -7.08 8.35 -9.73
N ILE A 8 -8.24 7.72 -9.56
CA ILE A 8 -8.55 6.87 -8.41
C ILE A 8 -8.05 5.47 -8.78
N LEU A 9 -7.10 4.97 -8.02
CA LEU A 9 -6.58 3.62 -8.18
C LEU A 9 -6.99 2.82 -6.94
N GLU A 10 -7.63 1.68 -7.17
CA GLU A 10 -8.05 0.76 -6.12
C GLU A 10 -7.20 -0.49 -6.25
N TYR A 11 -6.49 -0.84 -5.17
CA TYR A 11 -5.64 -2.03 -5.13
C TYR A 11 -6.10 -2.95 -4.01
N PRO A 12 -6.31 -4.25 -4.29
CA PRO A 12 -6.64 -5.22 -3.26
C PRO A 12 -5.49 -5.34 -2.28
N VAL A 13 -5.83 -5.48 -1.00
CA VAL A 13 -4.86 -5.62 0.09
C VAL A 13 -5.27 -6.77 0.99
N ILE A 14 -4.28 -7.58 1.39
CA ILE A 14 -4.50 -8.78 2.21
C ILE A 14 -3.94 -8.51 3.60
N PHE A 15 -4.81 -8.59 4.61
CA PHE A 15 -4.44 -8.48 6.02
C PHE A 15 -4.39 -9.87 6.67
N ASN A 16 -3.19 -10.30 7.05
CA ASN A 16 -2.94 -11.56 7.75
C ASN A 16 -2.61 -11.28 9.22
N LYS A 17 -3.35 -11.89 10.15
CA LYS A 17 -3.02 -11.79 11.58
C LYS A 17 -1.67 -12.45 11.86
N ALA A 18 -0.75 -11.71 12.46
CA ALA A 18 0.56 -12.22 12.82
C ALA A 18 0.49 -13.03 14.12
N LYS A 19 1.34 -14.06 14.24
CA LYS A 19 1.41 -14.90 15.46
C LYS A 19 1.84 -14.11 16.70
N GLU A 20 2.68 -13.09 16.51
CA GLU A 20 3.16 -12.20 17.58
C GLU A 20 2.16 -11.07 17.92
N GLY A 21 1.00 -11.04 17.24
CA GLY A 21 0.02 -9.96 17.34
C GLY A 21 0.17 -8.93 16.22
N GLY A 22 -0.93 -8.22 15.92
CA GLY A 22 -1.00 -7.29 14.80
C GLY A 22 -1.35 -7.95 13.46
N TYR A 23 -1.14 -7.20 12.38
CA TYR A 23 -1.48 -7.59 11.01
C TYR A 23 -0.30 -7.36 10.07
N ASN A 24 0.09 -8.43 9.39
CA ASN A 24 0.91 -8.35 8.19
C ASN A 24 0.02 -7.96 7.01
N VAL A 25 0.48 -7.02 6.23
CA VAL A 25 -0.22 -6.49 5.07
C VAL A 25 0.62 -6.73 3.83
N SER A 26 -0.03 -7.19 2.78
CA SER A 26 0.61 -7.52 1.51
C SER A 26 -0.31 -7.20 0.34
N PHE A 27 0.28 -6.76 -0.77
CA PHE A 27 -0.42 -6.45 -2.01
C PHE A 27 -0.15 -7.56 -3.04
N PRO A 28 -1.17 -8.28 -3.53
CA PRO A 28 -0.98 -9.37 -4.49
C PRO A 28 -0.45 -8.87 -5.83
N ASP A 29 -0.80 -7.64 -6.24
CA ASP A 29 -0.30 -7.02 -7.47
C ASP A 29 1.16 -6.54 -7.36
N PHE A 30 1.68 -6.37 -6.14
CA PHE A 30 3.03 -5.86 -5.87
C PHE A 30 3.81 -6.86 -5.00
N PRO A 31 4.29 -7.98 -5.57
CA PRO A 31 5.06 -8.97 -4.83
C PRO A 31 6.35 -8.33 -4.28
N GLY A 32 6.41 -8.18 -2.95
CA GLY A 32 7.51 -7.52 -2.24
C GLY A 32 7.10 -6.23 -1.53
N CYS A 33 5.97 -5.63 -1.90
CA CYS A 33 5.37 -4.53 -1.14
C CYS A 33 4.60 -5.12 0.06
N VAL A 34 5.25 -5.12 1.22
CA VAL A 34 4.70 -5.64 2.48
C VAL A 34 4.87 -4.63 3.60
N THR A 35 3.93 -4.60 4.53
CA THR A 35 4.01 -3.77 5.72
C THR A 35 3.37 -4.47 6.92
N PHE A 36 3.58 -3.93 8.11
CA PHE A 36 3.06 -4.50 9.35
C PHE A 36 2.56 -3.40 10.28
N GLY A 37 1.40 -3.63 10.89
CA GLY A 37 0.88 -2.76 11.95
C GLY A 37 0.36 -3.55 13.15
N LYS A 38 0.45 -2.95 14.33
CA LYS A 38 0.00 -3.58 15.59
C LYS A 38 -1.52 -3.68 15.70
N THR A 39 -2.23 -2.77 15.03
CA THR A 39 -3.70 -2.72 14.97
C THR A 39 -4.15 -2.66 13.53
N PHE A 40 -5.42 -2.95 13.27
CA PHE A 40 -5.98 -2.86 11.91
C PHE A 40 -5.83 -1.44 11.34
N GLU A 41 -6.20 -0.42 12.13
CA GLU A 41 -6.08 0.99 11.76
C GLU A 41 -4.64 1.43 11.45
N GLU A 42 -3.67 0.98 12.25
CA GLU A 42 -2.25 1.28 12.00
C GLU A 42 -1.78 0.59 10.72
N SER A 43 -2.20 -0.65 10.52
CA SER A 43 -1.85 -1.46 9.35
C SER A 43 -2.42 -0.85 8.07
N GLU A 44 -3.66 -0.35 8.11
CA GLU A 44 -4.32 0.32 6.98
C GLU A 44 -3.60 1.63 6.60
N LYS A 45 -3.24 2.46 7.58
CA LYS A 45 -2.47 3.69 7.31
C LYS A 45 -1.13 3.38 6.65
N LYS A 46 -0.38 2.43 7.21
CA LYS A 46 0.91 2.00 6.67
C LYS A 46 0.78 1.37 5.28
N ALA A 47 -0.30 0.63 5.03
CA ALA A 47 -0.58 0.05 3.73
C ALA A 47 -0.73 1.15 2.67
N LYS A 48 -1.47 2.21 2.99
CA LYS A 48 -1.64 3.35 2.10
C LYS A 48 -0.30 4.07 1.84
N GLU A 49 0.50 4.30 2.87
CA GLU A 49 1.81 4.97 2.73
C GLU A 49 2.76 4.18 1.85
N VAL A 50 2.89 2.86 2.07
CA VAL A 50 3.82 2.04 1.29
C VAL A 50 3.37 1.88 -0.17
N LEU A 51 2.05 1.84 -0.41
CA LEU A 51 1.48 1.80 -1.75
C LEU A 51 1.68 3.11 -2.50
N GLU A 52 1.51 4.26 -1.82
CA GLU A 52 1.77 5.58 -2.41
C GLU A 52 3.24 5.69 -2.83
N LEU A 53 4.17 5.34 -1.94
CA LEU A 53 5.60 5.32 -2.22
C LEU A 53 5.94 4.39 -3.39
N TRP A 54 5.33 3.20 -3.44
CA TRP A 54 5.56 2.25 -4.54
C TRP A 54 5.11 2.82 -5.89
N ILE A 55 3.96 3.48 -5.93
CA ILE A 55 3.45 4.12 -7.15
C ILE A 55 4.34 5.31 -7.56
N GLU A 56 4.85 6.07 -6.59
CA GLU A 56 5.82 7.15 -6.86
C GLU A 56 7.11 6.60 -7.45
N GLU A 57 7.67 5.53 -6.88
CA GLU A 57 8.84 4.83 -7.44
C GLU A 57 8.58 4.28 -8.84
N LEU A 58 7.42 3.66 -9.09
CA LEU A 58 7.07 3.17 -10.43
C LEU A 58 6.97 4.29 -11.47
N LYS A 59 6.53 5.48 -11.06
CA LYS A 59 6.48 6.67 -11.92
C LYS A 59 7.87 7.25 -12.15
N ALA A 60 8.72 7.29 -11.12
CA ALA A 60 10.07 7.82 -11.20
C ALA A 60 11.01 6.92 -12.03
N ASN A 61 10.87 5.60 -11.91
CA ASN A 61 11.67 4.62 -12.65
C ASN A 61 11.13 4.32 -14.08
N ASN A 62 10.03 4.96 -14.50
CA ASN A 62 9.54 4.88 -15.89
C ASN A 62 10.19 5.93 -16.83
N GLU A 63 11.31 6.51 -16.42
CA GLU A 63 12.19 7.35 -17.26
C GLU A 63 13.46 6.59 -17.68
#